data_AF-A0A5N4B078-F1
#
_entry.id   AF-A0A5N4B078-F1
#
_cell.length_a   1.000
_cell.length_b   1.000
_cell.length_c   1.000
_cell.angle_alpha   90.00
_cell.angle_beta   90.00
_cell.angle_gamma   90.00
#
_symmetry.space_group_name_H-M   'P 1'
#
loop_
_entity.id
_entity.type
_entity.pdbx_description
1 polymer ?
#
loop_
_entity_poly.entity_id
_entity_poly.type
_entity_poly.pdbx_seq_one_letter_code
_entity_poly.pdbx_strand_id
1 'polypeptide(L)'
;MPLSPEEKAALKLQKKEQKKRDEEFKRRKIKHDEISREVKYGRLTLKSNERKWRRMLIEISLPRMRSELEYAWHNFERIIDVKDFTISYLLDELDQAEEQYVANVKCHSEHIDDLIHRFNNYLQELKFENEGHLNKLQDQTNREVEEIERNAAEADEYFKTMLFGLEAAKKEQELRVRGEYLSKIDEESTKYKNIIRELRAVLEKNYADLWVAIKLFLYDFEQQTMERRKSYNILASQDELLQKVCLNQNLKLIRMQDALKNLKRQYSQAQKSQKQKLTDLLNEQQYFSDAFTTLKGRMNNDKRIDSTNLTLLTEESSIIWMHLKKILEKGRKAQQLAGFCRKLETLREKTLPFPKYDTDDDEVQIEEHPATASLELFWKRVAQADAIRHGINEEREYLKRENRMLQIQIHNYCMCVDCPGLESENHKQTSGKPTVTEGDLMRKQYDKFK
;
A
#
# COMPACT_ATOMS: atom_id res chain seq x y z
N MET A 1 -39.90 89.39 -92.79
CA MET A 1 -39.82 88.49 -93.96
C MET A 1 -40.67 87.25 -93.68
N PRO A 2 -41.38 86.71 -94.69
CA PRO A 2 -42.31 85.60 -94.51
C PRO A 2 -41.50 84.33 -94.20
N LEU A 3 -41.92 83.58 -93.18
CA LEU A 3 -41.45 82.20 -92.96
C LEU A 3 -42.56 81.24 -93.37
N SER A 4 -42.17 80.26 -94.18
CA SER A 4 -43.00 79.35 -94.98
C SER A 4 -43.94 78.51 -94.10
N PRO A 5 -45.10 78.03 -94.62
CA PRO A 5 -45.94 77.05 -93.92
C PRO A 5 -45.16 75.83 -93.37
N GLU A 6 -44.01 75.49 -93.94
CA GLU A 6 -43.10 74.43 -93.46
C GLU A 6 -42.35 74.81 -92.15
N GLU A 7 -41.95 76.06 -91.96
CA GLU A 7 -41.21 76.51 -90.77
C GLU A 7 -42.15 76.71 -89.56
N LYS A 8 -43.42 77.06 -89.81
CA LYS A 8 -44.47 77.05 -88.77
C LYS A 8 -44.85 75.63 -88.35
N ALA A 9 -44.76 74.64 -89.24
CA ALA A 9 -44.97 73.23 -88.92
C ALA A 9 -43.78 72.66 -88.12
N ALA A 10 -42.54 72.98 -88.50
CA ALA A 10 -41.33 72.60 -87.77
C ALA A 10 -41.28 73.19 -86.35
N LEU A 11 -41.60 74.48 -86.18
CA LEU A 11 -41.66 75.12 -84.85
C LEU A 11 -42.80 74.56 -83.98
N LYS A 12 -43.94 74.16 -84.58
CA LYS A 12 -45.03 73.45 -83.88
C LYS A 12 -44.62 72.03 -83.48
N LEU A 13 -43.85 71.34 -84.32
CA LEU A 13 -43.34 69.99 -84.04
C LEU A 13 -42.29 70.03 -82.92
N GLN A 14 -41.37 70.99 -82.96
CA GLN A 14 -40.37 71.21 -81.91
C GLN A 14 -41.00 71.61 -80.57
N LYS A 15 -42.03 72.48 -80.59
CA LYS A 15 -42.81 72.81 -79.37
C LYS A 15 -43.64 71.63 -78.87
N LYS A 16 -44.14 70.74 -79.75
CA LYS A 16 -44.81 69.49 -79.35
C LYS A 16 -43.82 68.48 -78.75
N GLU A 17 -42.61 68.36 -79.30
CA GLU A 17 -41.56 67.50 -78.75
C GLU A 17 -40.99 68.02 -77.43
N GLN A 18 -40.80 69.33 -77.29
CA GLN A 18 -40.42 69.95 -76.02
C GLN A 18 -41.51 69.75 -74.97
N LYS A 19 -42.79 69.96 -75.33
CA LYS A 19 -43.90 69.63 -74.43
C LYS A 19 -43.96 68.15 -74.05
N LYS A 20 -43.73 67.22 -75.00
CA LYS A 20 -43.64 65.79 -74.69
C LYS A 20 -42.47 65.47 -73.76
N ARG A 21 -41.30 66.07 -73.98
CA ARG A 21 -40.13 65.92 -73.09
C ARG A 21 -40.36 66.51 -71.71
N ASP A 22 -41.02 67.66 -71.61
CA ASP A 22 -41.39 68.28 -70.34
C ASP A 22 -42.48 67.49 -69.60
N GLU A 23 -43.45 66.93 -70.33
CA GLU A 23 -44.46 66.01 -69.80
C GLU A 23 -43.83 64.70 -69.31
N GLU A 24 -42.88 64.13 -70.06
CA GLU A 24 -42.11 62.96 -69.63
C GLU A 24 -41.22 63.27 -68.43
N PHE A 25 -40.56 64.43 -68.39
CA PHE A 25 -39.75 64.85 -67.26
C PHE A 25 -40.61 65.04 -66.01
N LYS A 26 -41.78 65.68 -66.13
CA LYS A 26 -42.75 65.79 -65.03
C LYS A 26 -43.25 64.43 -64.58
N ARG A 27 -43.58 63.52 -65.50
CA ARG A 27 -43.98 62.13 -65.18
C ARG A 27 -42.85 61.36 -64.47
N ARG A 28 -41.61 61.48 -64.92
CA ARG A 28 -40.43 60.87 -64.28
C ARG A 28 -40.17 61.45 -62.90
N LYS A 29 -40.30 62.77 -62.73
CA LYS A 29 -40.13 63.44 -61.44
C LYS A 29 -41.22 63.02 -60.44
N ILE A 30 -42.48 62.94 -60.86
CA ILE A 30 -43.58 62.44 -60.03
C ILE A 30 -43.30 60.99 -59.61
N LYS A 31 -42.95 60.11 -60.55
CA LYS A 31 -42.56 58.72 -60.23
C LYS A 31 -41.37 58.63 -59.29
N HIS A 32 -40.34 59.45 -59.50
CA HIS A 32 -39.15 59.48 -58.63
C HIS A 32 -39.50 59.98 -57.23
N ASP A 33 -40.38 60.98 -57.11
CA ASP A 33 -40.86 61.51 -55.84
C ASP A 33 -41.77 60.51 -55.12
N GLU A 34 -42.61 59.76 -55.85
CA GLU A 34 -43.40 58.63 -55.34
C GLU A 34 -42.49 57.52 -54.82
N ILE A 35 -41.54 57.04 -55.62
CA ILE A 35 -40.57 56.01 -55.20
C ILE A 35 -39.73 56.50 -54.02
N SER A 36 -39.29 57.76 -54.02
CA SER A 36 -38.53 58.33 -52.91
C SER A 36 -39.35 58.41 -51.62
N ARG A 37 -40.66 58.68 -51.72
CA ARG A 37 -41.58 58.60 -50.58
C ARG A 37 -41.76 57.16 -50.12
N GLU A 38 -41.98 56.22 -51.03
CA GLU A 38 -42.10 54.79 -50.72
C GLU A 38 -40.83 54.24 -50.05
N VAL A 39 -39.63 54.61 -50.52
CA VAL A 39 -38.36 54.21 -49.88
C VAL A 39 -38.22 54.83 -48.49
N LYS A 40 -38.60 56.10 -48.31
CA LYS A 40 -38.59 56.75 -46.99
C LYS A 40 -39.59 56.09 -46.04
N TYR A 41 -40.80 55.81 -46.49
CA TYR A 41 -41.79 55.06 -45.72
C TYR A 41 -41.31 53.64 -45.43
N GLY A 42 -40.71 52.94 -46.39
CA GLY A 42 -40.11 51.62 -46.22
C GLY A 42 -39.01 51.60 -45.15
N ARG A 43 -38.12 52.61 -45.14
CA ARG A 43 -37.09 52.76 -44.09
C ARG A 43 -37.69 53.04 -42.71
N LEU A 44 -38.73 53.86 -42.63
CA LEU A 44 -39.44 54.14 -41.37
C LEU A 44 -40.18 52.90 -40.85
N THR A 45 -40.85 52.17 -41.74
CA THR A 45 -41.54 50.92 -41.43
C THR A 45 -40.55 49.83 -41.02
N LEU A 46 -39.39 49.72 -41.67
CA LEU A 46 -38.32 48.80 -41.28
C LEU A 46 -37.80 49.11 -39.87
N LYS A 47 -37.45 50.37 -39.59
CA LYS A 47 -37.01 50.78 -38.23
C LYS A 47 -38.10 50.53 -37.17
N SER A 48 -39.37 50.74 -37.52
CA SER A 48 -40.50 50.43 -36.64
C SER A 48 -40.60 48.93 -36.37
N ASN A 49 -40.48 48.11 -37.41
CA ASN A 49 -40.47 46.65 -37.30
C ASN A 49 -39.26 46.16 -36.52
N GLU A 50 -38.04 46.65 -36.76
CA GLU A 50 -36.85 46.31 -35.97
C GLU A 50 -37.03 46.65 -34.49
N ARG A 51 -37.62 47.80 -34.17
CA ARG A 51 -37.96 48.16 -32.77
C ARG A 51 -39.00 47.23 -32.17
N LYS A 52 -39.98 46.75 -32.95
CA LYS A 52 -40.96 45.76 -32.50
C LYS A 52 -40.31 44.38 -32.30
N TRP A 53 -39.47 43.93 -33.23
CA TRP A 53 -38.71 42.68 -33.14
C TRP A 53 -37.75 42.69 -31.95
N ARG A 54 -37.01 43.77 -31.73
CA ARG A 54 -36.13 43.91 -30.55
C ARG A 54 -36.92 43.89 -29.25
N ARG A 55 -38.07 44.58 -29.18
CA ARG A 55 -38.95 44.52 -28.01
C ARG A 55 -39.47 43.10 -27.78
N MET A 56 -40.00 42.45 -28.80
CA MET A 56 -40.48 41.07 -28.70
C MET A 56 -39.36 40.11 -28.28
N LEU A 57 -38.15 40.26 -28.84
CA LEU A 57 -36.97 39.49 -28.44
C LEU A 57 -36.61 39.72 -26.98
N ILE A 58 -36.59 40.96 -26.51
CA ILE A 58 -36.32 41.28 -25.10
C ILE A 58 -37.43 40.73 -24.20
N GLU A 59 -38.69 40.88 -24.58
CA GLU A 59 -39.84 40.36 -23.84
C GLU A 59 -39.83 38.83 -23.71
N ILE A 60 -39.23 38.11 -24.66
CA ILE A 60 -39.10 36.64 -24.60
C ILE A 60 -37.79 36.21 -23.94
N SER A 61 -36.66 36.82 -24.32
CA SER A 61 -35.34 36.37 -23.89
C SER A 61 -35.01 36.80 -22.47
N LEU A 62 -35.40 38.01 -22.07
CA LEU A 62 -35.05 38.55 -20.75
C LEU A 62 -35.73 37.78 -19.60
N PRO A 63 -37.03 37.42 -19.67
CA PRO A 63 -37.63 36.56 -18.64
C PRO A 63 -37.03 35.15 -18.61
N ARG A 64 -36.70 34.59 -19.79
CA ARG A 64 -36.05 33.27 -19.86
C ARG A 64 -34.67 33.29 -19.21
N MET A 65 -33.83 34.27 -19.56
CA MET A 65 -32.51 34.45 -18.94
C MET A 65 -32.63 34.71 -17.43
N ARG A 66 -33.62 35.49 -16.99
CA ARG A 66 -33.87 35.72 -15.57
C ARG A 66 -34.26 34.42 -14.86
N SER A 67 -35.15 33.62 -15.44
CA SER A 67 -35.54 32.32 -14.88
C SER A 67 -34.36 31.34 -14.82
N GLU A 68 -33.52 31.28 -15.86
CA GLU A 68 -32.30 30.47 -15.87
C GLU A 68 -31.30 30.95 -14.79
N LEU A 69 -31.15 32.26 -14.62
CA LEU A 69 -30.28 32.84 -13.59
C LEU A 69 -30.81 32.60 -12.18
N GLU A 70 -32.12 32.72 -11.96
CA GLU A 70 -32.77 32.40 -10.68
C GLU A 70 -32.62 30.90 -10.36
N TYR A 71 -32.81 30.01 -11.34
CA TYR A 71 -32.56 28.58 -11.16
C TYR A 71 -31.10 28.29 -10.81
N ALA A 72 -30.15 28.89 -11.54
CA ALA A 72 -28.73 28.74 -11.26
C ALA A 72 -28.38 29.26 -9.86
N TRP A 73 -28.92 30.41 -9.46
CA TRP A 73 -28.74 31.00 -8.14
C TRP A 73 -29.24 30.06 -7.03
N HIS A 74 -30.47 29.57 -7.09
CA HIS A 74 -31.00 28.62 -6.10
C HIS A 74 -30.23 27.30 -6.08
N ASN A 75 -29.77 26.81 -7.23
CA ASN A 75 -28.95 25.61 -7.27
C ASN A 75 -27.58 25.84 -6.61
N PHE A 76 -26.95 27.00 -6.82
CA PHE A 76 -25.71 27.35 -6.14
C PHE A 76 -25.91 27.52 -4.64
N GLU A 77 -26.97 28.21 -4.21
CA GLU A 77 -27.34 28.37 -2.81
C GLU A 77 -27.50 27.02 -2.12
N ARG A 78 -28.28 26.10 -2.71
CA ARG A 78 -28.42 24.73 -2.19
C ARG A 78 -27.09 23.98 -2.12
N ILE A 79 -26.23 24.12 -3.13
CA ILE A 79 -24.90 23.47 -3.13
C ILE A 79 -24.03 24.05 -2.03
N ILE A 80 -24.08 25.37 -1.81
CA ILE A 80 -23.36 26.05 -0.74
C ILE A 80 -23.88 25.52 0.60
N ASP A 81 -25.18 25.50 0.84
CA ASP A 81 -25.77 25.00 2.09
C ASP A 81 -25.36 23.55 2.40
N VAL A 82 -25.38 22.66 1.38
CA VAL A 82 -24.97 21.26 1.54
C VAL A 82 -23.47 21.17 1.86
N LYS A 83 -22.64 21.99 1.20
CA LYS A 83 -21.20 22.03 1.46
C LYS A 83 -20.91 22.59 2.84
N ASP A 84 -21.57 23.66 3.26
CA ASP A 84 -21.41 24.27 4.58
C ASP A 84 -21.85 23.30 5.67
N PHE A 85 -22.98 22.62 5.49
CA PHE A 85 -23.39 21.53 6.39
C PHE A 85 -22.34 20.41 6.45
N THR A 86 -21.81 20.00 5.29
CA THR A 86 -20.77 18.96 5.24
C THR A 86 -19.49 19.43 5.95
N ILE A 87 -19.10 20.70 5.78
CA ILE A 87 -17.93 21.28 6.47
C ILE A 87 -18.17 21.30 7.98
N SER A 88 -19.33 21.78 8.45
CA SER A 88 -19.67 21.79 9.88
C SER A 88 -19.67 20.37 10.47
N TYR A 89 -20.27 19.42 9.76
CA TYR A 89 -20.26 18.01 10.20
C TYR A 89 -18.83 17.44 10.27
N LEU A 90 -17.99 17.72 9.28
CA LEU A 90 -16.59 17.28 9.29
C LEU A 90 -15.77 17.95 10.40
N LEU A 91 -16.08 19.19 10.77
CA LEU A 91 -15.46 19.87 11.91
C LEU A 91 -15.88 19.20 13.23
N ASP A 92 -17.16 18.89 13.42
CA ASP A 92 -17.64 18.19 14.61
C ASP A 92 -17.03 16.78 14.74
N GLU A 93 -16.89 16.05 13.63
CA GLU A 93 -16.23 14.73 13.62
C GLU A 93 -14.72 14.85 13.91
N LEU A 94 -14.08 15.92 13.46
CA LEU A 94 -12.67 16.20 13.76
C LEU A 94 -12.48 16.49 15.25
N ASP A 95 -13.34 17.32 15.84
CA ASP A 95 -13.31 17.64 17.27
C ASP A 95 -13.55 16.38 18.12
N GLN A 96 -14.51 15.54 17.75
CA GLN A 96 -14.73 14.25 18.43
C GLN A 96 -13.53 13.30 18.33
N ALA A 97 -12.89 13.24 17.16
CA ALA A 97 -11.68 12.44 16.98
C ALA A 97 -10.51 12.96 17.82
N GLU A 98 -10.36 14.28 17.94
CA GLU A 98 -9.35 14.91 18.78
C GLU A 98 -9.62 14.64 20.27
N GLU A 99 -10.86 14.79 20.74
CA GLU A 99 -11.25 14.46 22.12
C GLU A 99 -10.96 12.99 22.46
N GLN A 100 -11.30 12.07 21.55
CA GLN A 100 -10.99 10.64 21.70
C GLN A 100 -9.49 10.38 21.75
N TYR A 101 -8.70 11.06 20.89
CA TYR A 101 -7.24 10.94 20.90
C TYR A 101 -6.65 11.43 22.23
N VAL A 102 -7.05 12.62 22.69
CA VAL A 102 -6.59 13.19 23.97
C VAL A 102 -6.98 12.30 25.15
N ALA A 103 -8.22 11.80 25.18
CA ALA A 103 -8.68 10.89 26.23
C ALA A 103 -7.90 9.56 26.23
N ASN A 104 -7.61 9.00 25.05
CA ASN A 104 -6.83 7.77 24.94
C ASN A 104 -5.38 7.98 25.42
N VAL A 105 -4.72 9.06 25.01
CA VAL A 105 -3.37 9.38 25.47
C VAL A 105 -3.33 9.58 26.99
N LYS A 106 -4.31 10.30 27.55
CA LYS A 106 -4.45 10.49 29.00
C LYS A 106 -4.62 9.15 29.72
N CYS A 107 -5.57 8.33 29.28
CA CYS A 107 -5.81 7.01 29.82
C CYS A 107 -4.55 6.14 29.76
N HIS A 108 -3.84 6.14 28.63
CA HIS A 108 -2.59 5.39 28.49
C HIS A 108 -1.50 5.87 29.45
N SER A 109 -1.36 7.19 29.63
CA SER A 109 -0.44 7.78 30.61
C SER A 109 -0.77 7.34 32.03
N GLU A 110 -2.05 7.42 32.42
CA GLU A 110 -2.52 6.98 33.74
C GLU A 110 -2.23 5.50 33.99
N HIS A 111 -2.41 4.63 32.98
CA HIS A 111 -2.06 3.21 33.09
C HIS A 111 -0.55 2.98 33.24
N ILE A 112 0.28 3.76 32.56
CA ILE A 112 1.74 3.70 32.71
C ILE A 112 2.13 4.16 34.13
N ASP A 113 1.55 5.24 34.62
CA ASP A 113 1.81 5.75 35.97
C ASP A 113 1.39 4.75 37.05
N ASP A 114 0.23 4.12 36.91
CA ASP A 114 -0.23 3.03 37.79
C ASP A 114 0.74 1.84 37.80
N LEU A 115 1.25 1.46 36.62
CA LEU A 115 2.23 0.40 36.49
C LEU A 115 3.56 0.77 37.16
N ILE A 116 4.04 1.99 36.97
CA ILE A 116 5.23 2.53 37.66
C ILE A 116 5.03 2.51 39.17
N HIS A 117 3.88 2.94 39.68
CA HIS A 117 3.55 2.92 41.11
C HIS A 117 3.55 1.51 41.68
N ARG A 118 2.94 0.55 40.99
CA ARG A 118 2.95 -0.88 41.41
C ARG A 118 4.37 -1.44 41.44
N PHE A 119 5.18 -1.16 40.42
CA PHE A 119 6.57 -1.61 40.39
C PHE A 119 7.41 -0.98 41.51
N ASN A 120 7.22 0.31 41.79
CA ASN A 120 7.90 0.97 42.89
C ASN A 120 7.51 0.38 44.25
N ASN A 121 6.23 0.08 44.47
CA ASN A 121 5.78 -0.57 45.70
C ASN A 121 6.41 -1.96 45.84
N TYR A 122 6.38 -2.75 44.77
CA TYR A 122 7.02 -4.07 44.76
C TYR A 122 8.53 -4.01 45.04
N LEU A 123 9.23 -3.04 44.44
CA LEU A 123 10.65 -2.82 44.70
C LEU A 123 10.92 -2.40 46.15
N GLN A 124 10.05 -1.58 46.75
CA GLN A 124 10.16 -1.20 48.16
C GLN A 124 9.93 -2.39 49.10
N GLU A 125 8.91 -3.21 48.82
CA GLU A 125 8.64 -4.44 49.57
C GLU A 125 9.84 -5.40 49.50
N LEU A 126 10.36 -5.65 48.29
CA LEU A 126 11.53 -6.52 48.09
C LEU A 126 12.77 -5.97 48.80
N LYS A 127 12.97 -4.65 48.77
CA LYS A 127 14.06 -4.00 49.48
C LYS A 127 13.93 -4.18 50.99
N PHE A 128 12.73 -3.95 51.54
CA PHE A 128 12.45 -4.13 52.96
C PHE A 128 12.67 -5.58 53.41
N GLU A 129 12.19 -6.55 52.63
CA GLU A 129 12.42 -7.97 52.90
C GLU A 129 13.91 -8.31 52.88
N ASN A 130 14.64 -7.87 51.86
CA ASN A 130 16.07 -8.13 51.74
C ASN A 130 16.88 -7.50 52.87
N GLU A 131 16.58 -6.26 53.26
CA GLU A 131 17.19 -5.61 54.43
C GLU A 131 16.87 -6.37 55.71
N GLY A 132 15.62 -6.85 55.87
CA GLY A 132 15.23 -7.71 56.98
C GLY A 132 15.99 -9.04 57.01
N HIS A 133 16.22 -9.67 55.86
CA HIS A 133 17.03 -10.88 55.74
C HIS A 133 18.51 -10.64 56.06
N LEU A 134 19.08 -9.55 55.55
CA LEU A 134 20.46 -9.16 55.83
C LEU A 134 20.67 -8.89 57.32
N ASN A 135 19.78 -8.14 57.95
CA ASN A 135 19.86 -7.87 59.39
C ASN A 135 19.77 -9.16 60.22
N LYS A 136 18.85 -10.06 59.88
CA LYS A 136 18.75 -11.37 60.56
C LYS A 136 20.01 -12.21 60.40
N LEU A 137 20.58 -12.24 59.19
CA LEU A 137 21.81 -12.99 58.93
C LEU A 137 22.99 -12.38 59.70
N GLN A 138 23.11 -11.04 59.70
CA GLN A 138 24.13 -10.31 60.44
C GLN A 138 24.02 -10.58 61.95
N ASP A 139 22.81 -10.53 62.51
CA ASP A 139 22.57 -10.85 63.92
C ASP A 139 22.95 -12.30 64.26
N GLN A 140 22.64 -13.25 63.38
CA GLN A 140 23.02 -14.65 63.54
C GLN A 140 24.55 -14.82 63.53
N THR A 141 25.23 -14.25 62.54
CA THR A 141 26.69 -14.30 62.44
C THR A 141 27.35 -13.65 63.64
N ASN A 142 26.85 -12.50 64.12
CA ASN A 142 27.40 -11.84 65.31
C ASN A 142 27.26 -12.73 66.55
N ARG A 143 26.10 -13.38 66.75
CA ARG A 143 25.90 -14.32 67.86
C ARG A 143 26.82 -15.53 67.77
N GLU A 144 27.00 -16.09 66.58
CA GLU A 144 27.93 -17.21 66.35
C GLU A 144 29.37 -16.81 66.67
N VAL A 145 29.79 -15.61 66.25
CA VAL A 145 31.12 -15.07 66.58
C VAL A 145 31.29 -14.91 68.09
N GLU A 146 30.32 -14.30 68.78
CA GLU A 146 30.35 -14.16 70.24
C GLU A 146 30.41 -15.51 70.96
N GLU A 147 29.70 -16.52 70.45
CA GLU A 147 29.74 -17.88 71.01
C GLU A 147 31.10 -18.55 70.79
N ILE A 148 31.69 -18.42 69.60
CA ILE A 148 33.04 -18.93 69.30
C ILE A 148 34.08 -18.26 70.20
N GLU A 149 34.02 -16.93 70.36
CA GLU A 149 34.93 -16.18 71.22
C GLU A 149 34.80 -16.61 72.68
N ARG A 150 33.57 -16.80 73.17
CA ARG A 150 33.32 -17.28 74.54
C ARG A 150 33.89 -18.69 74.73
N ASN A 151 33.61 -19.61 73.82
CA ASN A 151 34.11 -20.99 73.89
C ASN A 151 35.65 -21.03 73.82
N ALA A 152 36.26 -20.19 72.98
CA ALA A 152 37.71 -20.08 72.89
C ALA A 152 38.32 -19.53 74.20
N ALA A 153 37.70 -18.53 74.82
CA ALA A 153 38.16 -17.98 76.09
C ALA A 153 38.03 -19.00 77.24
N GLU A 154 36.94 -19.76 77.30
CA GLU A 154 36.76 -20.85 78.28
C GLU A 154 37.81 -21.95 78.10
N ALA A 155 38.08 -22.35 76.85
CA ALA A 155 39.11 -23.34 76.54
C ALA A 155 40.52 -22.85 76.92
N ASP A 156 40.84 -21.58 76.63
CA ASP A 156 42.12 -20.97 77.00
C ASP A 156 42.31 -20.94 78.53
N GLU A 157 41.28 -20.57 79.29
CA GLU A 157 41.34 -20.57 80.76
C GLU A 157 41.49 -21.99 81.33
N TYR A 158 40.82 -22.97 80.73
CA TYR A 158 41.01 -24.38 81.07
C TYR A 158 42.45 -24.84 80.82
N PHE A 159 43.02 -24.52 79.66
CA PHE A 159 44.40 -24.87 79.33
C PHE A 159 45.41 -24.19 80.27
N LYS A 160 45.20 -22.92 80.62
CA LYS A 160 46.03 -22.22 81.62
C LYS A 160 46.00 -22.91 82.97
N THR A 161 44.82 -23.32 83.44
CA THR A 161 44.67 -24.06 84.71
C THR A 161 45.38 -25.40 84.66
N MET A 162 45.24 -26.15 83.57
CA MET A 162 45.93 -27.43 83.38
C MET A 162 47.45 -27.28 83.33
N LEU A 163 47.95 -26.28 82.60
CA LEU A 163 49.39 -25.97 82.51
C LEU A 163 49.96 -25.62 83.88
N PHE A 164 49.26 -24.80 84.67
CA PHE A 164 49.68 -24.48 86.03
C PHE A 164 49.77 -25.73 86.91
N GLY A 165 48.77 -26.62 86.85
CA GLY A 165 48.78 -27.90 87.57
C GLY A 165 49.95 -28.80 87.17
N LEU A 166 50.23 -28.92 85.87
CA LEU A 166 51.37 -29.68 85.35
C LEU A 166 52.72 -29.09 85.79
N GLU A 167 52.85 -27.76 85.79
CA GLU A 167 54.08 -27.10 86.22
C GLU A 167 54.34 -27.29 87.72
N ALA A 168 53.29 -27.25 88.56
CA ALA A 168 53.38 -27.55 89.97
C ALA A 168 53.83 -29.00 90.22
N ALA A 169 53.20 -29.96 89.54
CA ALA A 169 53.56 -31.38 89.63
C ALA A 169 55.01 -31.63 89.15
N LYS A 170 55.45 -30.95 88.09
CA LYS A 170 56.83 -31.00 87.60
C LYS A 170 57.82 -30.50 88.66
N LYS A 171 57.54 -29.36 89.30
CA LYS A 171 58.41 -28.80 90.36
C LYS A 171 58.51 -29.74 91.56
N GLU A 172 57.40 -30.35 91.97
CA GLU A 172 57.40 -31.36 93.04
C GLU A 172 58.24 -32.59 92.66
N GLN A 173 58.09 -33.08 91.43
CA GLN A 173 58.89 -34.18 90.90
C GLN A 173 60.38 -33.84 90.85
N GLU A 174 60.76 -32.65 90.40
CA GLU A 174 62.14 -32.17 90.37
C GLU A 174 62.74 -32.11 91.78
N LEU A 175 62.00 -31.63 92.77
CA LEU A 175 62.41 -31.61 94.16
C LEU A 175 62.59 -33.03 94.72
N ARG A 176 61.67 -33.94 94.40
CA ARG A 176 61.77 -35.35 94.81
C ARG A 176 63.00 -36.02 94.22
N VAL A 177 63.21 -35.91 92.91
CA VAL A 177 64.38 -36.46 92.22
C VAL A 177 65.68 -35.86 92.78
N ARG A 178 65.69 -34.57 93.08
CA ARG A 178 66.85 -33.91 93.70
C ARG A 178 67.12 -34.42 95.11
N GLY A 179 66.08 -34.65 95.92
CA GLY A 179 66.19 -35.26 97.24
C GLY A 179 66.71 -36.70 97.17
N GLU A 180 66.17 -37.52 96.27
CA GLU A 180 66.64 -38.88 96.00
C GLU A 180 68.11 -38.89 95.54
N TYR A 181 68.52 -37.94 94.68
CA TYR A 181 69.89 -37.79 94.22
C TYR A 181 70.86 -37.41 95.34
N LEU A 182 70.48 -36.49 96.22
CA LEU A 182 71.31 -36.11 97.38
C LEU A 182 71.43 -37.25 98.39
N SER A 183 70.34 -38.01 98.63
CA SER A 183 70.39 -39.22 99.46
C SER A 183 71.33 -40.27 98.86
N LYS A 184 71.25 -40.49 97.54
CA LYS A 184 72.18 -41.38 96.83
C LYS A 184 73.62 -40.89 96.92
N ILE A 185 73.89 -39.58 96.83
CA ILE A 185 75.25 -39.05 97.02
C ILE A 185 75.79 -39.36 98.43
N ASP A 186 74.96 -39.25 99.47
CA ASP A 186 75.40 -39.51 100.84
C ASP A 186 75.63 -41.01 101.09
N GLU A 187 74.74 -41.86 100.56
CA GLU A 187 74.95 -43.31 100.50
C GLU A 187 76.23 -43.67 99.75
N GLU A 188 76.43 -43.09 98.56
CA GLU A 188 77.63 -43.31 97.74
C GLU A 188 78.87 -42.75 98.42
N SER A 189 78.83 -41.62 99.14
CA SER A 189 79.96 -41.10 99.94
C SER A 189 80.37 -42.07 101.06
N THR A 190 79.38 -42.67 101.69
CA THR A 190 79.57 -43.68 102.75
C THR A 190 80.12 -44.98 102.15
N LYS A 191 79.63 -45.37 100.97
CA LYS A 191 80.16 -46.47 100.17
C LYS A 191 81.57 -46.17 99.67
N TYR A 192 81.89 -44.99 99.15
CA TYR A 192 83.21 -44.59 98.64
C TYR A 192 84.31 -44.70 99.70
N LYS A 193 84.02 -44.45 100.98
CA LYS A 193 85.00 -44.68 102.05
C LYS A 193 85.32 -46.17 102.27
N ASN A 194 84.33 -47.04 102.08
CA ASN A 194 84.49 -48.50 102.16
C ASN A 194 85.09 -49.06 100.86
N ILE A 195 84.63 -48.55 99.73
CA ILE A 195 85.07 -48.82 98.38
C ILE A 195 86.49 -48.31 98.16
N ILE A 196 87.03 -47.26 98.78
CA ILE A 196 88.47 -46.91 98.65
C ILE A 196 89.38 -48.02 99.23
N ARG A 197 88.91 -48.70 100.27
CA ARG A 197 89.62 -49.85 100.86
C ARG A 197 89.49 -51.10 100.00
N GLU A 198 88.31 -51.35 99.42
CA GLU A 198 88.08 -52.47 98.49
C GLU A 198 88.70 -52.21 97.11
N LEU A 199 88.65 -50.99 96.58
CA LEU A 199 89.19 -50.55 95.28
C LEU A 199 90.70 -50.66 95.22
N ARG A 200 91.43 -50.54 96.32
CA ARG A 200 92.87 -50.85 96.30
C ARG A 200 93.12 -52.31 95.98
N ALA A 201 92.35 -53.22 96.58
CA ALA A 201 92.45 -54.66 96.33
C ALA A 201 91.80 -55.06 94.99
N VAL A 202 90.78 -54.33 94.55
CA VAL A 202 90.04 -54.57 93.33
C VAL A 202 90.70 -53.87 92.13
N LEU A 203 91.47 -52.79 92.25
CA LEU A 203 92.19 -52.14 91.13
C LEU A 203 93.29 -53.06 90.58
N GLU A 204 94.01 -53.77 91.44
CA GLU A 204 95.00 -54.77 91.02
C GLU A 204 94.34 -55.95 90.28
N LYS A 205 93.13 -56.33 90.69
CA LYS A 205 92.33 -57.37 90.01
C LYS A 205 91.64 -56.87 88.73
N ASN A 206 91.08 -55.67 88.78
CA ASN A 206 90.38 -55.00 87.69
C ASN A 206 91.33 -54.59 86.57
N TYR A 207 92.61 -54.31 86.84
CA TYR A 207 93.57 -54.06 85.76
C TYR A 207 93.72 -55.31 84.86
N ALA A 208 93.73 -56.50 85.46
CA ALA A 208 93.76 -57.77 84.75
C ALA A 208 92.40 -58.07 84.06
N ASP A 209 91.28 -57.78 84.72
CA ASP A 209 89.94 -58.02 84.17
C ASP A 209 89.53 -56.99 83.08
N LEU A 210 89.93 -55.71 83.19
CA LEU A 210 89.72 -54.66 82.17
C LEU A 210 90.43 -55.00 80.87
N TRP A 211 91.60 -55.62 80.94
CA TRP A 211 92.34 -56.02 79.75
C TRP A 211 91.59 -57.09 78.95
N VAL A 212 90.91 -58.01 79.63
CA VAL A 212 90.06 -59.05 79.02
C VAL A 212 88.71 -58.45 78.58
N ALA A 213 88.12 -57.56 79.39
CA ALA A 213 86.84 -56.92 79.10
C ALA A 213 86.93 -55.90 77.95
N ILE A 214 88.04 -55.20 77.75
CA ILE A 214 88.24 -54.29 76.60
C ILE A 214 88.28 -55.09 75.29
N LYS A 215 88.90 -56.28 75.26
CA LYS A 215 88.86 -57.16 74.09
C LYS A 215 87.45 -57.67 73.79
N LEU A 216 86.67 -58.00 74.81
CA LEU A 216 85.28 -58.44 74.67
C LEU A 216 84.35 -57.27 74.28
N PHE A 217 84.54 -56.09 74.86
CA PHE A 217 83.76 -54.88 74.55
C PHE A 217 84.00 -54.40 73.13
N LEU A 218 85.24 -54.44 72.62
CA LEU A 218 85.51 -54.12 71.21
C LEU A 218 84.83 -55.11 70.26
N TYR A 219 84.76 -56.40 70.63
CA TYR A 219 84.05 -57.43 69.88
C TYR A 219 82.51 -57.22 69.91
N ASP A 220 81.92 -56.93 71.08
CA ASP A 220 80.49 -56.65 71.22
C ASP A 220 80.08 -55.32 70.58
N PHE A 221 80.94 -54.30 70.63
CA PHE A 221 80.72 -53.02 69.96
C PHE A 221 80.73 -53.18 68.44
N GLU A 222 81.62 -54.01 67.89
CA GLU A 222 81.67 -54.36 66.47
C GLU A 222 80.39 -55.11 66.03
N GLN A 223 79.86 -56.00 66.87
CA GLN A 223 78.59 -56.70 66.62
C GLN A 223 77.36 -55.76 66.70
N GLN A 224 77.27 -54.90 67.72
CA GLN A 224 76.15 -53.95 67.86
C GLN A 224 76.15 -52.86 66.79
N THR A 225 77.33 -52.40 66.35
CA THR A 225 77.43 -51.43 65.24
C THR A 225 77.21 -52.06 63.88
N MET A 226 77.47 -53.37 63.71
CA MET A 226 77.11 -54.12 62.51
C MET A 226 75.59 -54.14 62.27
N GLU A 227 74.79 -54.39 63.30
CA GLU A 227 73.33 -54.43 63.17
C GLU A 227 72.73 -53.04 62.87
N ARG A 228 73.26 -52.00 63.53
CA ARG A 228 72.87 -50.61 63.28
C ARG A 228 73.34 -50.09 61.91
N ARG A 229 74.47 -50.57 61.40
CA ARG A 229 74.91 -50.32 60.00
C ARG A 229 74.02 -51.04 58.99
N LYS A 230 73.58 -52.27 59.28
CA LYS A 230 72.64 -53.00 58.42
C LYS A 230 71.29 -52.28 58.34
N SER A 231 70.75 -51.82 59.47
CA SER A 231 69.47 -51.07 59.48
C SER A 231 69.58 -49.72 58.78
N TYR A 232 70.69 -48.99 58.97
CA TYR A 232 70.98 -47.77 58.21
C TYR A 232 71.08 -48.02 56.70
N ASN A 233 71.79 -49.06 56.28
CA ASN A 233 71.93 -49.39 54.85
C ASN A 233 70.58 -49.80 54.23
N ILE A 234 69.71 -50.50 54.97
CA ILE A 234 68.35 -50.80 54.52
C ILE A 234 67.55 -49.50 54.34
N LEU A 235 67.58 -48.60 55.32
CA LEU A 235 66.85 -47.33 55.26
C LEU A 235 67.38 -46.42 54.13
N ALA A 236 68.70 -46.34 53.94
CA ALA A 236 69.33 -45.59 52.85
C ALA A 236 68.94 -46.17 51.47
N SER A 237 68.87 -47.49 51.33
CA SER A 237 68.42 -48.13 50.08
C SER A 237 66.93 -47.87 49.78
N GLN A 238 66.09 -47.80 50.82
CA GLN A 238 64.68 -47.44 50.69
C GLN A 238 64.51 -45.98 50.26
N ASP A 239 65.31 -45.08 50.83
CA ASP A 239 65.27 -43.65 50.52
C ASP A 239 65.72 -43.39 49.06
N GLU A 240 66.75 -44.09 48.58
CA GLU A 240 67.18 -44.02 47.17
C GLU A 240 66.08 -44.51 46.20
N LEU A 241 65.32 -45.54 46.60
CA LEU A 241 64.17 -46.05 45.85
C LEU A 241 63.03 -45.03 45.80
N LEU A 242 62.70 -44.42 46.95
CA LEU A 242 61.68 -43.37 47.05
C LEU A 242 62.08 -42.14 46.22
N GLN A 243 63.35 -41.75 46.23
CA GLN A 243 63.86 -40.63 45.45
C GLN A 243 63.72 -40.89 43.95
N LYS A 244 64.01 -42.12 43.47
CA LYS A 244 63.77 -42.54 42.07
C LYS A 244 62.30 -42.51 41.70
N VAL A 245 61.40 -42.94 42.60
CA VAL A 245 59.94 -42.86 42.37
C VAL A 245 59.48 -41.42 42.29
N CYS A 246 59.96 -40.54 43.17
CA CYS A 246 59.62 -39.12 43.20
C CYS A 246 60.06 -38.42 41.90
N LEU A 247 61.27 -38.69 41.42
CA LEU A 247 61.75 -38.19 40.13
C LEU A 247 60.87 -38.66 38.96
N ASN A 248 60.52 -39.95 38.93
CA ASN A 248 59.64 -40.51 37.90
C ASN A 248 58.23 -39.89 37.93
N GLN A 249 57.69 -39.63 39.13
CA GLN A 249 56.41 -38.94 39.29
C GLN A 249 56.48 -37.48 38.81
N ASN A 250 57.55 -36.76 39.11
CA ASN A 250 57.77 -35.40 38.64
C ASN A 250 57.85 -35.32 37.10
N LEU A 251 58.57 -36.26 36.47
CA LEU A 251 58.62 -36.34 35.01
C LEU A 251 57.25 -36.62 34.38
N LYS A 252 56.42 -37.47 35.00
CA LYS A 252 55.02 -37.69 34.57
C LYS A 252 54.19 -36.42 34.73
N LEU A 253 54.33 -35.70 35.84
CA LEU A 253 53.64 -34.42 36.07
C LEU A 253 53.97 -33.39 35.00
N ILE A 254 55.25 -33.21 34.67
CA ILE A 254 55.69 -32.28 33.61
C ILE A 254 55.06 -32.65 32.26
N ARG A 255 55.09 -33.94 31.88
CA ARG A 255 54.46 -34.41 30.62
C ARG A 255 52.96 -34.15 30.59
N MET A 256 52.25 -34.41 31.69
CA MET A 256 50.80 -34.15 31.80
C MET A 256 50.51 -32.65 31.77
N GLN A 257 51.36 -31.82 32.37
CA GLN A 257 51.23 -30.37 32.34
C GLN A 257 51.43 -29.80 30.93
N ASP A 258 52.39 -30.31 30.17
CA ASP A 258 52.60 -29.92 28.78
C ASP A 258 51.46 -30.40 27.87
N ALA A 259 50.94 -31.61 28.09
CA ALA A 259 49.74 -32.10 27.42
C ALA A 259 48.53 -31.19 27.71
N LEU A 260 48.33 -30.77 28.96
CA LEU A 260 47.28 -29.82 29.35
C LEU A 260 47.45 -28.46 28.68
N LYS A 261 48.68 -27.91 28.60
CA LYS A 261 48.95 -26.65 27.89
C LYS A 261 48.62 -26.78 26.39
N ASN A 262 49.01 -27.89 25.76
CA ASN A 262 48.71 -28.15 24.36
C ASN A 262 47.20 -28.30 24.10
N LEU A 263 46.49 -29.05 24.95
CA LEU A 263 45.02 -29.18 24.88
C LEU A 263 44.33 -27.84 25.06
N LYS A 264 44.76 -27.01 26.03
CA LYS A 264 44.23 -25.65 26.22
C LYS A 264 44.45 -24.77 24.98
N ARG A 265 45.62 -24.86 24.34
CA ARG A 265 45.93 -24.13 23.10
C ARG A 265 45.03 -24.59 21.95
N GLN A 266 44.89 -25.91 21.75
CA GLN A 266 44.01 -26.48 20.72
C GLN A 266 42.56 -26.09 20.95
N TYR A 267 42.08 -26.15 22.20
CA TYR A 267 40.74 -25.72 22.57
C TYR A 267 40.50 -24.24 22.25
N SER A 268 41.43 -23.36 22.63
CA SER A 268 41.33 -21.93 22.32
C SER A 268 41.31 -21.67 20.81
N GLN A 269 42.11 -22.39 20.04
CA GLN A 269 42.14 -22.28 18.57
C GLN A 269 40.84 -22.80 17.93
N ALA A 270 40.34 -23.95 18.38
CA ALA A 270 39.06 -24.50 17.96
C ALA A 270 37.90 -23.55 18.30
N GLN A 271 37.90 -22.97 19.51
CA GLN A 271 36.91 -21.99 19.94
C GLN A 271 36.92 -20.73 19.06
N LYS A 272 38.11 -20.22 18.69
CA LYS A 272 38.24 -19.08 17.76
C LYS A 272 37.72 -19.43 16.38
N SER A 273 38.09 -20.59 15.83
CA SER A 273 37.59 -21.06 14.53
C SER A 273 36.08 -21.28 14.53
N GLN A 274 35.51 -21.85 15.59
CA GLN A 274 34.07 -22.05 15.72
C GLN A 274 33.32 -20.71 15.81
N LYS A 275 33.86 -19.74 16.57
CA LYS A 275 33.28 -18.39 16.63
C LYS A 275 33.30 -17.70 15.27
N GLN A 276 34.40 -17.80 14.52
CA GLN A 276 34.50 -17.28 13.15
C GLN A 276 33.48 -17.95 12.22
N LYS A 277 33.38 -19.28 12.23
CA LYS A 277 32.36 -19.99 11.44
C LYS A 277 30.94 -19.56 11.81
N LEU A 278 30.66 -19.34 13.09
CA LEU A 278 29.35 -18.90 13.54
C LEU A 278 29.05 -17.47 13.08
N THR A 279 30.03 -16.56 13.13
CA THR A 279 29.85 -15.21 12.58
C THR A 279 29.65 -15.22 11.07
N ASP A 280 30.39 -16.06 10.34
CA ASP A 280 30.25 -16.18 8.88
C ASP A 280 28.86 -16.72 8.51
N LEU A 281 28.37 -17.75 9.19
CA LEU A 281 27.03 -18.30 9.00
C LEU A 281 25.92 -17.30 9.33
N LEU A 282 26.09 -16.49 10.38
CA LEU A 282 25.13 -15.42 10.70
C LEU A 282 25.11 -14.35 9.61
N ASN A 283 26.27 -13.97 9.08
CA ASN A 283 26.37 -13.00 7.98
C ASN A 283 25.73 -13.56 6.69
N GLU A 284 25.97 -14.84 6.36
CA GLU A 284 25.30 -15.50 5.23
C GLU A 284 23.78 -15.56 5.42
N GLN A 285 23.31 -15.91 6.62
CA GLN A 285 21.89 -15.92 6.94
C GLN A 285 21.25 -14.55 6.76
N GLN A 286 21.89 -13.49 7.26
CA GLN A 286 21.45 -12.10 7.06
C GLN A 286 21.43 -11.74 5.58
N TYR A 287 22.50 -12.03 4.85
CA TYR A 287 22.59 -11.77 3.41
C TYR A 287 21.45 -12.45 2.63
N PHE A 288 21.17 -13.73 2.89
CA PHE A 288 20.07 -14.42 2.24
C PHE A 288 18.70 -13.90 2.66
N SER A 289 18.54 -13.51 3.92
CA SER A 289 17.32 -12.86 4.41
C SER A 289 17.06 -11.53 3.69
N ASP A 290 18.08 -10.70 3.52
CA ASP A 290 17.99 -9.41 2.84
C ASP A 290 17.73 -9.58 1.34
N ALA A 291 18.40 -10.55 0.71
CA ALA A 291 18.16 -10.90 -0.69
C ALA A 291 16.73 -11.41 -0.89
N PHE A 292 16.21 -12.24 0.03
CA PHE A 292 14.84 -12.75 -0.02
C PHE A 292 13.79 -11.66 0.19
N THR A 293 13.98 -10.76 1.16
CA THR A 293 13.05 -9.63 1.38
C THR A 293 13.05 -8.67 0.19
N THR A 294 14.22 -8.39 -0.40
CA THR A 294 14.35 -7.58 -1.62
C THR A 294 13.63 -8.24 -2.80
N LEU A 295 13.85 -9.55 -3.02
CA LEU A 295 13.18 -10.29 -4.10
C LEU A 295 11.66 -10.33 -3.90
N LYS A 296 11.21 -10.57 -2.66
CA LYS A 296 9.78 -10.56 -2.31
C LYS A 296 9.15 -9.19 -2.54
N GLY A 297 9.88 -8.11 -2.21
CA GLY A 297 9.48 -6.74 -2.51
C GLY A 297 9.32 -6.50 -4.01
N ARG A 298 10.30 -6.92 -4.82
CA ARG A 298 10.22 -6.84 -6.29
C ARG A 298 9.04 -7.63 -6.83
N MET A 299 8.86 -8.89 -6.42
CA MET A 299 7.75 -9.73 -6.88
C MET A 299 6.38 -9.15 -6.52
N ASN A 300 6.22 -8.55 -5.35
CA ASN A 300 4.98 -7.88 -4.98
C ASN A 300 4.73 -6.62 -5.80
N ASN A 301 5.78 -5.86 -6.12
CA ASN A 301 5.68 -4.70 -6.99
C ASN A 301 5.29 -5.11 -8.42
N ASP A 302 5.91 -6.16 -8.96
CA ASP A 302 5.60 -6.69 -10.29
C ASP A 302 4.14 -7.20 -10.34
N LYS A 303 3.70 -7.95 -9.32
CA LYS A 303 2.28 -8.36 -9.19
C LYS A 303 1.32 -7.17 -9.18
N ARG A 304 1.69 -6.07 -8.51
CA ARG A 304 0.87 -4.85 -8.48
C ARG A 304 0.82 -4.21 -9.85
N ILE A 305 1.96 -4.09 -10.53
CA ILE A 305 2.04 -3.55 -11.90
C ILE A 305 1.21 -4.39 -12.87
N ASP A 306 1.37 -5.72 -12.83
CA ASP A 306 0.61 -6.65 -13.65
C ASP A 306 -0.89 -6.55 -13.37
N SER A 307 -1.29 -6.45 -12.09
CA SER A 307 -2.68 -6.22 -11.72
C SER A 307 -3.23 -4.93 -12.30
N THR A 308 -2.48 -3.82 -12.22
CA THR A 308 -2.90 -2.54 -12.80
C THR A 308 -2.96 -2.56 -14.34
N ASN A 309 -2.02 -3.25 -14.98
CA ASN A 309 -1.99 -3.39 -16.43
C ASN A 309 -3.15 -4.27 -16.90
N LEU A 310 -3.47 -5.35 -16.17
CA LEU A 310 -4.61 -6.20 -16.46
C LEU A 310 -5.92 -5.43 -16.30
N THR A 311 -6.10 -4.66 -15.21
CA THR A 311 -7.31 -3.84 -15.03
C THR A 311 -7.47 -2.84 -16.18
N LEU A 312 -6.40 -2.13 -16.54
CA LEU A 312 -6.42 -1.18 -17.65
C LEU A 312 -6.72 -1.86 -18.99
N LEU A 313 -6.10 -3.01 -19.26
CA LEU A 313 -6.38 -3.79 -20.48
C LEU A 313 -7.84 -4.28 -20.52
N THR A 314 -8.40 -4.73 -19.39
CA THR A 314 -9.81 -5.13 -19.32
C THR A 314 -10.77 -3.96 -19.50
N GLU A 315 -10.43 -2.77 -18.98
CA GLU A 315 -11.22 -1.56 -19.18
C GLU A 315 -11.21 -1.13 -20.64
N GLU A 316 -10.03 -1.00 -21.25
CA GLU A 316 -9.88 -0.61 -22.66
C GLU A 316 -10.54 -1.64 -23.60
N SER A 317 -10.34 -2.93 -23.35
CA SER A 317 -10.99 -3.97 -24.15
C SER A 317 -12.51 -3.98 -23.99
N SER A 318 -13.04 -3.68 -22.80
CA SER A 318 -14.49 -3.51 -22.57
C SER A 318 -15.05 -2.33 -23.36
N ILE A 319 -14.34 -1.19 -23.37
CA ILE A 319 -14.70 0.00 -24.14
C ILE A 319 -14.73 -0.32 -25.64
N ILE A 320 -13.66 -0.95 -26.17
CA ILE A 320 -13.56 -1.37 -27.57
C ILE A 320 -14.68 -2.36 -27.90
N TRP A 321 -14.95 -3.33 -27.04
CA TRP A 321 -16.02 -4.30 -27.23
C TRP A 321 -17.40 -3.64 -27.27
N MET A 322 -17.69 -2.70 -26.36
CA MET A 322 -18.93 -1.93 -26.38
C MET A 322 -19.06 -1.11 -27.67
N HIS A 323 -17.97 -0.52 -28.15
CA HIS A 323 -17.94 0.22 -29.40
C HIS A 323 -18.22 -0.70 -30.61
N LEU A 324 -17.55 -1.85 -30.69
CA LEU A 324 -17.78 -2.84 -31.75
C LEU A 324 -19.20 -3.39 -31.69
N LYS A 325 -19.76 -3.63 -30.50
CA LYS A 325 -21.16 -4.04 -30.33
C LYS A 325 -22.12 -2.98 -30.85
N LYS A 326 -21.87 -1.69 -30.59
CA LYS A 326 -22.67 -0.59 -31.16
C LYS A 326 -22.59 -0.55 -32.68
N ILE A 327 -21.40 -0.76 -33.27
CA ILE A 327 -21.26 -0.84 -34.74
C ILE A 327 -22.05 -2.04 -35.29
N LEU A 328 -21.95 -3.20 -34.63
CA LEU A 328 -22.66 -4.41 -35.03
C LEU A 328 -24.18 -4.24 -34.96
N GLU A 329 -24.70 -3.56 -33.93
CA GLU A 329 -26.12 -3.20 -33.83
C GLU A 329 -26.56 -2.24 -34.94
N LYS A 330 -25.76 -1.21 -35.24
CA LYS A 330 -26.02 -0.31 -36.38
C LYS A 330 -26.04 -1.08 -37.70
N GLY A 331 -25.09 -1.99 -37.91
CA GLY A 331 -25.01 -2.87 -39.08
C GLY A 331 -26.24 -3.80 -39.18
N ARG A 332 -26.65 -4.43 -38.07
CA ARG A 332 -27.87 -5.25 -38.03
C ARG A 332 -29.12 -4.43 -38.35
N LYS A 333 -29.26 -3.23 -37.79
CA LYS A 333 -30.38 -2.33 -38.10
C LYS A 333 -30.40 -1.95 -39.58
N ALA A 334 -29.23 -1.60 -40.15
CA ALA A 334 -29.11 -1.30 -41.58
C ALA A 334 -29.48 -2.51 -42.44
N GLN A 335 -29.03 -3.72 -42.09
CA GLN A 335 -29.37 -4.95 -42.80
C GLN A 335 -30.85 -5.31 -42.68
N GLN A 336 -31.46 -5.13 -41.50
CA GLN A 336 -32.89 -5.35 -41.29
C GLN A 336 -33.72 -4.34 -42.11
N LEU A 337 -33.37 -3.06 -42.09
CA LEU A 337 -33.99 -2.03 -42.92
C LEU A 337 -33.83 -2.34 -44.41
N ALA A 338 -32.64 -2.71 -44.87
CA ALA A 338 -32.42 -3.15 -46.24
C ALA A 338 -33.27 -4.37 -46.60
N GLY A 339 -33.42 -5.33 -45.69
CA GLY A 339 -34.32 -6.48 -45.85
C GLY A 339 -35.80 -6.10 -45.95
N PHE A 340 -36.25 -5.13 -45.15
CA PHE A 340 -37.61 -4.59 -45.24
C PHE A 340 -37.84 -3.80 -46.54
N CYS A 341 -36.91 -2.92 -46.92
CA CYS A 341 -36.96 -2.19 -48.19
C CYS A 341 -36.99 -3.16 -49.37
N ARG A 342 -36.15 -4.21 -49.35
CA ARG A 342 -36.11 -5.23 -50.40
C ARG A 342 -37.43 -5.97 -50.57
N LYS A 343 -38.29 -6.08 -49.55
CA LYS A 343 -39.63 -6.68 -49.73
C LYS A 343 -40.53 -5.82 -50.62
N LEU A 344 -40.41 -4.50 -50.54
CA LEU A 344 -41.22 -3.52 -51.27
C LEU A 344 -40.75 -3.28 -52.70
N GLU A 345 -39.55 -3.75 -53.05
CA GLU A 345 -39.00 -3.64 -54.40
C GLU A 345 -39.69 -4.59 -55.39
N THR A 346 -39.82 -4.12 -56.63
CA THR A 346 -40.37 -4.89 -57.75
C THR A 346 -39.42 -6.04 -58.15
N LEU A 347 -39.94 -7.04 -58.87
CA LEU A 347 -39.12 -8.15 -59.36
C LEU A 347 -37.95 -7.66 -60.25
N ARG A 348 -38.20 -6.64 -61.09
CA ARG A 348 -37.20 -6.03 -61.96
C ARG A 348 -36.03 -5.41 -61.18
N GLU A 349 -36.34 -4.67 -60.12
CA GLU A 349 -35.35 -4.03 -59.24
C GLU A 349 -34.60 -5.03 -58.34
N LYS A 350 -35.18 -6.21 -58.09
CA LYS A 350 -34.52 -7.31 -57.36
C LYS A 350 -33.53 -8.06 -58.24
N THR A 351 -33.83 -8.24 -59.53
CA THR A 351 -32.97 -8.95 -60.50
C THR A 351 -31.87 -8.06 -61.05
N LEU A 352 -32.13 -6.76 -61.24
CA LEU A 352 -31.15 -5.75 -61.66
C LEU A 352 -31.21 -4.56 -60.68
N PRO A 353 -30.57 -4.66 -59.50
CA PRO A 353 -30.56 -3.59 -58.50
C PRO A 353 -29.85 -2.31 -58.97
N PHE A 354 -28.92 -2.44 -59.90
CA PHE A 354 -28.15 -1.33 -60.47
C PHE A 354 -28.25 -1.40 -62.00
N PRO A 355 -29.17 -0.66 -62.62
CA PRO A 355 -29.23 -0.56 -64.07
C PRO A 355 -28.02 0.23 -64.56
N LYS A 356 -27.29 -0.31 -65.53
CA LYS A 356 -26.38 0.50 -66.35
C LYS A 356 -27.26 1.27 -67.34
N TYR A 357 -27.23 2.59 -67.25
CA TYR A 357 -27.73 3.43 -68.33
C TYR A 357 -26.58 3.52 -69.34
N ASP A 358 -26.79 2.97 -70.53
CA ASP A 358 -25.93 3.23 -71.68
C ASP A 358 -26.26 4.64 -72.17
N THR A 359 -25.76 5.63 -71.46
CA THR A 359 -25.68 7.01 -71.92
C THR A 359 -24.22 7.42 -71.77
N ASP A 360 -23.52 7.39 -72.90
CA ASP A 360 -22.36 8.23 -73.12
C ASP A 360 -22.76 9.69 -72.84
N ASP A 361 -21.98 10.35 -71.98
CA ASP A 361 -21.70 11.79 -71.93
C ASP A 361 -21.79 12.45 -70.53
N ASP A 362 -20.69 13.18 -70.27
CA ASP A 362 -20.44 14.27 -69.34
C ASP A 362 -20.32 13.97 -67.84
N GLU A 363 -19.08 13.66 -67.42
CA GLU A 363 -18.58 13.81 -66.06
C GLU A 363 -18.73 15.27 -65.59
N VAL A 364 -19.81 15.57 -64.87
CA VAL A 364 -19.86 16.77 -64.02
C VAL A 364 -19.01 16.48 -62.78
N GLN A 365 -17.80 17.06 -62.74
CA GLN A 365 -16.95 17.05 -61.55
C GLN A 365 -17.62 17.84 -60.43
N ILE A 366 -18.33 17.13 -59.55
CA ILE A 366 -18.70 17.64 -58.22
C ILE A 366 -17.59 17.18 -57.28
N GLU A 367 -16.95 18.12 -56.57
CA GLU A 367 -16.05 17.80 -55.46
C GLU A 367 -16.84 17.05 -54.38
N GLU A 368 -16.80 15.73 -54.44
CA GLU A 368 -17.54 14.87 -53.53
C GLU A 368 -16.65 14.33 -52.42
N HIS A 369 -17.16 14.43 -51.19
CA HIS A 369 -16.61 13.74 -50.02
C HIS A 369 -16.51 12.23 -50.33
N PRO A 370 -15.40 11.54 -50.03
CA PRO A 370 -15.20 10.14 -50.44
C PRO A 370 -16.28 9.15 -49.93
N ALA A 371 -17.09 9.55 -48.95
CA ALA A 371 -18.23 8.78 -48.48
C ALA A 371 -19.43 8.78 -49.44
N THR A 372 -19.68 9.87 -50.19
CA THR A 372 -20.82 9.95 -51.13
C THR A 372 -20.56 9.17 -52.41
N ALA A 373 -19.32 9.20 -52.92
CA ALA A 373 -18.89 8.38 -54.06
C ALA A 373 -19.10 6.88 -53.82
N SER A 374 -18.86 6.38 -52.60
CA SER A 374 -19.06 4.96 -52.25
C SER A 374 -20.55 4.52 -52.25
N LEU A 375 -21.48 5.46 -52.15
CA LEU A 375 -22.94 5.22 -52.11
C LEU A 375 -23.64 5.67 -53.40
N GLU A 376 -22.90 6.05 -54.44
CA GLU A 376 -23.45 6.60 -55.68
C GLU A 376 -24.47 5.65 -56.33
N LEU A 377 -24.15 4.35 -56.39
CA LEU A 377 -25.05 3.32 -56.92
C LEU A 377 -26.33 3.15 -56.09
N PHE A 378 -26.25 3.34 -54.76
CA PHE A 378 -27.43 3.32 -53.89
C PHE A 378 -28.33 4.53 -54.16
N TRP A 379 -27.75 5.73 -54.30
CA TRP A 379 -28.52 6.94 -54.62
C TRP A 379 -29.15 6.90 -56.01
N LYS A 380 -28.46 6.37 -57.02
CA LYS A 380 -29.05 6.11 -58.36
C LYS A 380 -30.29 5.22 -58.27
N ARG A 381 -30.24 4.18 -57.42
CA ARG A 381 -31.36 3.27 -57.17
C ARG A 381 -32.54 3.96 -56.47
N VAL A 382 -32.26 4.82 -55.48
CA VAL A 382 -33.31 5.62 -54.80
C VAL A 382 -33.97 6.59 -55.77
N ALA A 383 -33.18 7.29 -56.61
CA ALA A 383 -33.69 8.23 -57.60
C ALA A 383 -34.61 7.53 -58.63
N GLN A 384 -34.27 6.31 -59.04
CA GLN A 384 -35.13 5.52 -59.93
C GLN A 384 -36.47 5.16 -59.27
N ALA A 385 -36.45 4.73 -58.01
CA ALA A 385 -37.68 4.45 -57.26
C ALA A 385 -38.55 5.71 -57.10
N ASP A 386 -37.94 6.87 -56.84
CA ASP A 386 -38.64 8.14 -56.79
C ASP A 386 -39.23 8.55 -58.15
N ALA A 387 -38.51 8.33 -59.27
CA ALA A 387 -39.04 8.58 -60.61
C ALA A 387 -40.26 7.71 -60.93
N ILE A 388 -40.22 6.42 -60.58
CA ILE A 388 -41.37 5.50 -60.72
C ILE A 388 -42.54 5.97 -59.84
N ARG A 389 -42.26 6.38 -58.59
CA ARG A 389 -43.29 6.94 -57.69
C ARG A 389 -43.95 8.17 -58.30
N HIS A 390 -43.16 9.07 -58.90
CA HIS A 390 -43.68 10.25 -59.58
C HIS A 390 -44.58 9.87 -60.76
N GLY A 391 -44.16 8.93 -61.62
CA GLY A 391 -44.99 8.45 -62.74
C GLY A 391 -46.32 7.83 -62.29
N ILE A 392 -46.31 6.97 -61.26
CA ILE A 392 -47.54 6.38 -60.70
C ILE A 392 -48.46 7.47 -60.13
N ASN A 393 -47.89 8.48 -59.46
CA ASN A 393 -48.68 9.60 -58.94
C ASN A 393 -49.30 10.42 -60.08
N GLU A 394 -48.59 10.66 -61.18
CA GLU A 394 -49.13 11.36 -62.35
C GLU A 394 -50.27 10.57 -63.01
N GLU A 395 -50.10 9.27 -63.25
CA GLU A 395 -51.16 8.39 -63.74
C GLU A 395 -52.36 8.36 -62.79
N ARG A 396 -52.12 8.29 -61.48
CA ARG A 396 -53.19 8.34 -60.48
C ARG A 396 -53.97 9.66 -60.57
N GLU A 397 -53.28 10.79 -60.70
CA GLU A 397 -53.94 12.08 -60.84
C GLU A 397 -54.61 12.26 -62.22
N TYR A 398 -54.10 11.60 -63.27
CA TYR A 398 -54.77 11.51 -64.58
C TYR A 398 -56.05 10.68 -64.50
N LEU A 399 -55.99 9.46 -63.97
CA LEU A 399 -57.14 8.57 -63.78
C LEU A 399 -58.19 9.20 -62.86
N LYS A 400 -57.78 9.93 -61.81
CA LYS A 400 -58.71 10.71 -61.00
C LYS A 400 -59.41 11.81 -61.81
N ARG A 401 -58.71 12.48 -62.71
CA ARG A 401 -59.29 13.51 -63.59
C ARG A 401 -60.24 12.87 -64.61
N GLU A 402 -59.84 11.77 -65.25
CA GLU A 402 -60.66 11.05 -66.21
C GLU A 402 -61.91 10.45 -65.56
N ASN A 403 -61.78 9.86 -64.36
CA ASN A 403 -62.94 9.38 -63.60
C ASN A 403 -63.90 10.53 -63.23
N ARG A 404 -63.39 11.71 -62.87
CA ARG A 404 -64.25 12.91 -62.71
C ARG A 404 -64.95 13.28 -64.03
N MET A 405 -64.26 13.22 -65.17
CA MET A 405 -64.85 13.48 -66.48
C MET A 405 -65.91 12.44 -66.87
N LEU A 406 -65.66 11.16 -66.59
CA LEU A 406 -66.62 10.07 -66.80
C LEU A 406 -67.83 10.22 -65.87
N GLN A 407 -67.64 10.62 -64.62
CA GLN A 407 -68.73 10.97 -63.70
C GLN A 407 -69.58 12.13 -64.25
N ILE A 408 -68.94 13.14 -64.84
CA ILE A 408 -69.63 14.27 -65.50
C ILE A 408 -70.34 13.81 -66.78
N GLN A 409 -69.75 12.92 -67.57
CA GLN A 409 -70.37 12.38 -68.79
C GLN A 409 -71.54 11.46 -68.46
N ILE A 410 -71.44 10.62 -67.42
CA ILE A 410 -72.56 9.83 -66.89
C ILE A 410 -73.66 10.78 -66.39
N HIS A 411 -73.30 11.84 -65.65
CA HIS A 411 -74.25 12.84 -65.20
C HIS A 411 -74.98 13.53 -66.39
N ASN A 412 -74.25 13.87 -67.45
CA ASN A 412 -74.82 14.46 -68.67
C ASN A 412 -75.63 13.45 -69.52
N TYR A 413 -75.23 12.18 -69.54
CA TYR A 413 -75.99 11.11 -70.21
C TYR A 413 -77.31 10.84 -69.48
N CYS A 414 -77.29 10.87 -68.14
CA CYS A 414 -78.49 10.87 -67.31
C CYS A 414 -79.38 12.12 -67.48
N MET A 415 -78.87 13.22 -68.04
CA MET A 415 -79.68 14.40 -68.40
C MET A 415 -80.21 14.36 -69.85
N CYS A 416 -79.64 13.55 -70.75
CA CYS A 416 -80.09 13.41 -72.14
C CYS A 416 -81.03 12.20 -72.37
N VAL A 417 -81.21 11.36 -71.35
CA VAL A 417 -82.28 10.35 -71.30
C VAL A 417 -83.27 10.82 -70.25
N ASP A 418 -84.30 11.56 -70.66
CA ASP A 418 -85.50 11.71 -69.86
C ASP A 418 -86.18 10.33 -69.78
N CYS A 419 -85.88 9.59 -68.72
CA CYS A 419 -86.82 8.67 -68.12
C CYS A 419 -86.73 8.75 -66.59
N PRO A 420 -87.88 8.67 -65.92
CA PRO A 420 -88.20 9.49 -64.77
C PRO A 420 -88.10 8.68 -63.48
N GLY A 421 -87.71 9.38 -62.41
CA GLY A 421 -87.89 8.92 -61.05
C GLY A 421 -86.75 8.05 -60.53
N LEU A 422 -85.81 8.69 -59.85
CA LEU A 422 -85.61 8.34 -58.45
C LEU A 422 -85.07 9.54 -57.69
N GLU A 423 -85.92 10.00 -56.78
CA GLU A 423 -85.67 11.03 -55.81
C GLU A 423 -84.43 10.70 -54.98
N SER A 424 -83.61 11.72 -54.79
CA SER A 424 -82.83 12.01 -53.60
C SER A 424 -83.02 11.03 -52.42
N GLU A 425 -82.03 10.18 -52.17
CA GLU A 425 -81.71 9.76 -50.80
C GLU A 425 -80.21 9.94 -50.51
N ASN A 426 -79.93 11.08 -49.91
CA ASN A 426 -79.03 11.27 -48.78
C ASN A 426 -77.82 10.32 -48.67
N HIS A 427 -76.67 10.93 -48.98
CA HIS A 427 -75.34 10.55 -48.52
C HIS A 427 -75.31 9.91 -47.13
N LYS A 428 -75.09 8.59 -47.09
CA LYS A 428 -74.40 7.97 -45.97
C LYS A 428 -72.92 8.38 -46.04
N GLN A 429 -72.56 9.33 -45.19
CA GLN A 429 -71.18 9.55 -44.77
C GLN A 429 -70.66 8.28 -44.08
N THR A 430 -70.07 7.37 -44.85
CA THR A 430 -69.13 6.41 -44.28
C THR A 430 -67.79 7.12 -44.14
N SER A 431 -67.40 7.33 -42.89
CA SER A 431 -66.10 7.79 -42.43
C SER A 431 -64.96 6.99 -43.06
N GLY A 432 -64.51 7.44 -44.22
CA GLY A 432 -63.24 7.04 -44.83
C GLY A 432 -62.11 7.77 -44.11
N LYS A 433 -61.13 6.99 -43.68
CA LYS A 433 -59.86 7.41 -43.05
C LYS A 433 -59.27 8.66 -43.72
N PRO A 434 -58.61 9.56 -42.98
CA PRO A 434 -57.98 10.73 -43.56
C PRO A 434 -56.90 10.29 -44.54
N THR A 435 -57.13 10.52 -45.84
CA THR A 435 -56.05 10.57 -46.82
C THR A 435 -55.16 11.75 -46.45
N VAL A 436 -53.99 11.42 -45.93
CA VAL A 436 -52.88 12.34 -45.73
C VAL A 436 -52.51 12.91 -47.09
N THR A 437 -52.88 14.17 -47.33
CA THR A 437 -52.34 14.97 -48.43
C THR A 437 -50.87 15.27 -48.18
N GLU A 438 -50.05 15.24 -49.24
CA GLU A 438 -48.59 15.40 -49.31
C GLU A 438 -47.99 16.65 -48.61
N GLY A 439 -48.81 17.54 -48.03
CA GLY A 439 -48.36 18.74 -47.30
C GLY A 439 -47.88 18.52 -45.86
N ASP A 440 -48.24 17.40 -45.20
CA ASP A 440 -47.92 17.19 -43.77
C ASP A 440 -46.60 16.45 -43.50
N LEU A 441 -45.96 15.88 -44.53
CA LEU A 441 -44.67 15.19 -44.41
C LEU A 441 -43.46 16.13 -44.46
N MET A 442 -43.61 17.34 -45.02
CA MET A 442 -42.53 18.34 -45.09
C MET A 442 -42.39 19.20 -43.83
N ARG A 443 -43.38 19.22 -42.93
CA ARG A 443 -43.32 20.01 -41.68
C ARG A 443 -42.72 19.27 -40.48
N LYS A 444 -42.63 17.94 -40.50
CA LYS A 444 -42.07 17.16 -39.37
C LYS A 444 -40.55 16.97 -39.40
N GLN A 445 -39.85 17.45 -40.43
CA GLN A 445 -38.39 17.43 -40.47
C GLN A 445 -37.72 18.66 -39.82
N TYR A 446 -38.47 19.71 -39.46
CA TYR A 446 -37.91 20.91 -38.82
C TYR A 446 -38.20 21.08 -37.32
N ASP A 447 -38.92 20.15 -36.69
CA ASP A 447 -39.20 20.17 -35.24
C ASP A 447 -38.25 19.28 -34.40
N LYS A 448 -37.17 18.75 -35.00
CA LYS A 448 -36.14 17.96 -34.28
C LYS A 448 -34.85 18.72 -33.95
N PHE A 449 -34.83 20.02 -34.22
CA PHE A 449 -33.80 20.93 -33.70
C PHE A 449 -34.47 22.14 -33.05
N LYS A 450 -35.08 21.89 -31.89
CA LYS A 450 -35.31 22.87 -30.84
C LYS A 450 -35.16 22.21 -29.48
#